data_AF-A0A401PX13-F1
#
_entry.id   AF-A0A401PX13-F1
#
_cell.length_a   1.000
_cell.length_b   1.000
_cell.length_c   1.000
_cell.angle_alpha   90.00
_cell.angle_beta   90.00
_cell.angle_gamma   90.00
#
_symmetry.space_group_name_H-M   'P 1'
#
loop_
_entity.id
_entity.type
_entity.pdbx_description
1 polymer ?
#
loop_
_entity_poly.entity_id
_entity_poly.type
_entity_poly.pdbx_seq_one_letter_code
_entity_poly.pdbx_strand_id
1 'polypeptide(L)'
;IRVIRPPNYAGPLMLGFLLAIIGGLVYLRRNNLDFLYNKNGWAFVALCFVLAMTSGQMWNHIRGPPYAHKNPHNGQVSYIHGSSQAQFVAETHIVILLNAAITLGMVLLHEAATSNMEIGKRRILCVAGLGLVGFFFSLMLSIFRAKYHGYPYSFLIS
;
A
#
# COMPACT_ATOMS: atom_id res chain seq x y z
N ILE A 1 16.61 -32.44 -20.36
CA ILE A 1 16.78 -32.85 -18.94
C ILE A 1 15.55 -32.38 -18.17
N ARG A 2 14.73 -33.28 -17.61
CA ARG A 2 13.56 -32.91 -16.78
C ARG A 2 14.05 -32.69 -15.35
N VAL A 3 14.12 -31.43 -14.94
CA VAL A 3 14.45 -31.06 -13.56
C VAL A 3 13.21 -31.28 -12.70
N ILE A 4 13.18 -32.35 -11.91
CA ILE A 4 12.13 -32.63 -10.92
C ILE A 4 12.51 -31.84 -9.66
N ARG A 5 11.73 -30.82 -9.33
CA ARG A 5 11.89 -30.05 -8.09
C ARG A 5 11.26 -30.87 -6.94
N PRO A 6 11.92 -31.02 -5.78
CA PRO A 6 11.32 -31.72 -4.65
C PRO A 6 10.01 -31.02 -4.25
N PRO A 7 8.95 -31.77 -3.92
CA PRO A 7 7.66 -31.19 -3.53
C PRO A 7 7.84 -30.26 -2.31
N ASN A 8 7.43 -29.00 -2.46
CA ASN A 8 7.49 -28.03 -1.39
C ASN A 8 6.30 -28.22 -0.43
N TYR A 9 6.52 -28.97 0.65
CA TYR A 9 5.53 -29.20 1.70
C TYR A 9 5.34 -28.02 2.66
N ALA A 10 6.26 -27.04 2.67
CA ALA A 10 6.18 -25.89 3.58
C ALA A 10 4.98 -25.00 3.27
N GLY A 11 4.66 -24.78 1.98
CA GLY A 11 3.51 -23.98 1.56
C GLY A 11 2.16 -24.52 2.06
N PRO A 12 1.81 -25.79 1.77
CA PRO A 12 0.59 -26.41 2.29
C PRO A 12 0.54 -26.46 3.82
N LEU A 13 1.68 -26.67 4.49
CA LEU A 13 1.75 -26.74 5.96
C LEU A 13 1.49 -25.37 6.59
N MET A 14 2.09 -24.30 6.05
CA MET A 14 1.80 -22.92 6.47
C MET A 14 0.34 -22.53 6.21
N LEU A 15 -0.23 -22.95 5.09
CA LEU A 15 -1.65 -22.73 4.79
C LEU A 15 -2.55 -23.44 5.81
N GLY A 16 -2.26 -24.71 6.12
CA GLY A 16 -2.98 -25.48 7.13
C GLY A 16 -2.91 -24.83 8.51
N PHE A 17 -1.74 -24.33 8.90
CA PHE A 17 -1.57 -23.62 10.16
C PHE A 17 -2.35 -22.30 10.21
N LEU A 18 -2.35 -21.55 9.11
CA LEU A 18 -3.10 -20.30 8.99
C LEU A 18 -4.61 -20.54 9.09
N LEU A 19 -5.12 -21.58 8.40
CA LEU A 19 -6.52 -21.99 8.50
C LEU A 19 -6.88 -22.47 9.91
N ALA A 20 -5.98 -23.17 10.60
CA ALA A 20 -6.18 -23.59 11.98
C ALA A 20 -6.25 -22.40 12.96
N ILE A 21 -5.42 -21.37 12.76
CA ILE A 21 -5.48 -20.12 13.55
C ILE A 21 -6.80 -19.38 13.31
N ILE A 22 -7.20 -19.23 12.04
CA ILE A 22 -8.46 -18.56 11.70
C ILE A 22 -9.65 -19.33 12.30
N GLY A 23 -9.68 -20.65 12.12
CA GLY A 23 -10.72 -21.52 12.69
C GLY A 23 -10.74 -21.47 14.22
N GLY A 24 -9.57 -21.47 14.86
CA GLY A 24 -9.41 -21.35 16.31
C GLY A 24 -9.91 -20.00 16.85
N LEU A 25 -9.58 -18.90 16.19
CA LEU A 25 -10.07 -17.56 16.55
C LEU A 25 -11.58 -17.46 16.42
N VAL A 26 -12.17 -17.99 15.34
CA VAL A 26 -13.62 -18.04 15.13
C VAL A 26 -14.30 -18.91 16.20
N TYR A 27 -13.70 -20.04 16.55
CA TYR A 27 -14.23 -20.93 17.59
C TYR A 27 -14.19 -20.28 18.98
N LEU A 28 -13.07 -19.66 19.36
CA LEU A 28 -12.93 -18.96 20.64
C LEU A 28 -13.84 -17.73 20.75
N ARG A 29 -14.13 -17.06 19.63
CA ARG A 29 -15.04 -15.91 19.55
C ARG A 29 -16.45 -16.27 19.10
N ARG A 30 -16.86 -17.55 19.17
CA ARG A 30 -18.18 -18.03 18.72
C ARG A 30 -19.37 -17.24 19.30
N ASN A 31 -19.25 -16.76 20.53
CA ASN A 31 -20.31 -15.97 21.18
C ASN A 31 -20.26 -14.46 20.88
N ASN A 32 -19.22 -13.96 20.20
CA ASN A 32 -19.01 -12.53 19.94
C ASN A 32 -18.56 -12.30 18.49
N LEU A 33 -19.38 -12.78 17.54
CA LEU A 33 -19.14 -12.69 16.09
C LEU A 33 -19.40 -11.29 15.51
N ASP A 34 -19.71 -10.29 16.33
CA ASP A 34 -19.99 -8.92 15.91
C ASP A 34 -18.87 -8.30 15.05
N PHE A 35 -17.62 -8.73 15.27
CA PHE A 35 -16.49 -8.33 14.43
C PHE A 35 -16.63 -8.83 12.97
N LEU A 36 -17.14 -10.05 12.75
CA LEU A 36 -17.36 -10.59 11.41
C LEU A 36 -18.54 -9.92 10.70
N TYR A 37 -19.49 -9.33 11.42
CA TYR A 37 -20.60 -8.60 10.80
C TYR A 37 -20.30 -7.11 10.58
N ASN A 38 -19.17 -6.61 11.07
CA ASN A 38 -18.76 -5.22 10.89
C ASN A 38 -18.32 -4.93 9.45
N LYS A 39 -19.21 -4.33 8.66
CA LYS A 39 -18.95 -3.93 7.27
C LYS A 39 -17.76 -2.99 7.13
N ASN A 40 -17.54 -2.10 8.10
CA ASN A 40 -16.42 -1.16 8.06
C ASN A 40 -15.08 -1.87 8.27
N GLY A 41 -15.06 -2.91 9.11
CA GLY A 41 -13.87 -3.75 9.29
C GLY A 41 -13.48 -4.46 7.99
N TRP A 42 -14.45 -5.06 7.30
CA TRP A 42 -14.20 -5.69 5.99
C TRP A 42 -13.80 -4.69 4.91
N ALA A 43 -14.43 -3.52 4.87
CA ALA A 43 -14.06 -2.45 3.95
C ALA A 43 -12.61 -2.00 4.17
N PHE A 44 -12.17 -1.85 5.42
CA PHE A 44 -10.80 -1.50 5.76
C PHE A 44 -9.80 -2.59 5.34
N VAL A 45 -10.09 -3.86 5.63
CA VAL A 45 -9.24 -5.00 5.22
C VAL A 45 -9.12 -5.08 3.69
N ALA A 46 -10.24 -4.93 2.98
CA ALA A 46 -10.26 -4.91 1.51
C ALA A 46 -9.44 -3.74 0.95
N LEU A 47 -9.55 -2.55 1.55
CA LEU A 47 -8.78 -1.37 1.17
C LEU A 47 -7.28 -1.60 1.37
N CYS A 48 -6.86 -2.12 2.53
CA CYS A 48 -5.45 -2.47 2.78
C CYS A 48 -4.93 -3.49 1.76
N PHE A 49 -5.73 -4.50 1.41
CA PHE A 49 -5.36 -5.49 0.42
C PHE A 49 -5.13 -4.87 -0.98
N VAL A 50 -6.06 -4.03 -1.44
CA VAL A 50 -5.93 -3.33 -2.73
C VAL A 50 -4.71 -2.41 -2.75
N LEU A 51 -4.44 -1.67 -1.67
CA LEU A 51 -3.26 -0.81 -1.57
C LEU A 51 -1.95 -1.61 -1.61
N ALA A 52 -1.90 -2.75 -0.91
CA ALA A 52 -0.74 -3.64 -0.94
C ALA A 52 -0.51 -4.21 -2.35
N MET A 53 -1.56 -4.69 -3.01
CA MET A 53 -1.44 -5.33 -4.32
C MET A 53 -1.13 -4.35 -5.46
N THR A 54 -1.66 -3.13 -5.42
CA THR A 54 -1.38 -2.10 -6.44
C THR A 54 0.04 -1.53 -6.38
N SER A 55 0.74 -1.67 -5.24
CA SER A 55 2.11 -1.14 -5.07
C SER A 55 3.24 -1.99 -5.65
N GLY A 56 2.95 -3.22 -6.10
CA GLY A 56 3.96 -4.13 -6.67
C GLY A 56 4.54 -5.17 -5.71
N GLN A 57 3.87 -5.51 -4.60
CA GLN A 57 4.36 -6.56 -3.67
C GLN A 57 4.61 -7.92 -4.34
N MET A 58 3.81 -8.28 -5.35
CA MET A 58 4.04 -9.52 -6.11
C MET A 58 5.34 -9.49 -6.93
N TRP A 59 5.74 -8.32 -7.43
CA TRP A 59 7.01 -8.17 -8.13
C TRP A 59 8.18 -8.43 -7.18
N ASN A 60 8.11 -7.87 -5.96
CA ASN A 60 9.09 -8.15 -4.91
C ASN A 60 9.18 -9.64 -4.58
N HIS A 61 8.03 -10.32 -4.46
CA HIS A 61 7.99 -11.75 -4.16
C HIS A 61 8.61 -12.61 -5.28
N ILE A 62 8.37 -12.28 -6.56
CA ILE A 62 8.88 -13.06 -7.69
C ILE A 62 10.38 -12.82 -7.93
N ARG A 63 10.82 -11.56 -7.85
CA ARG A 63 12.18 -11.15 -8.24
C ARG A 63 13.16 -11.05 -7.07
N GLY A 64 12.66 -10.87 -5.85
CA GLY A 64 13.49 -10.72 -4.65
C GLY A 64 14.52 -9.59 -4.72
N PRO A 65 14.14 -8.34 -5.08
CA PRO A 65 15.11 -7.24 -5.16
C PRO A 65 15.67 -6.89 -3.78
N PRO A 66 16.87 -6.29 -3.71
CA PRO A 66 17.43 -5.80 -2.45
C PRO A 66 16.57 -4.67 -1.86
N TYR A 67 16.66 -4.47 -0.55
CA TYR A 67 15.85 -3.45 0.14
C TYR A 67 16.24 -2.01 -0.24
N ALA A 68 17.54 -1.75 -0.34
CA ALA A 68 18.12 -0.51 -0.82
C ALA A 68 19.50 -0.81 -1.42
N HIS A 69 20.02 0.09 -2.26
CA HIS A 69 21.36 -0.04 -2.83
C HIS A 69 22.26 1.07 -2.30
N LYS A 70 23.41 0.68 -1.71
CA LYS A 70 24.43 1.64 -1.26
C LYS A 70 25.41 1.89 -2.40
N ASN A 71 25.51 3.14 -2.85
CA ASN A 71 26.37 3.49 -3.96
C ASN A 71 27.85 3.36 -3.52
N PRO A 72 28.68 2.51 -4.19
CA PRO A 72 30.03 2.19 -3.72
C PRO A 72 31.01 3.38 -3.73
N HIS A 73 30.77 4.38 -4.58
CA HIS A 73 31.70 5.51 -4.78
C HIS A 73 31.47 6.69 -3.84
N ASN A 74 30.28 6.80 -3.27
CA ASN A 74 29.78 7.98 -2.57
C ASN A 74 29.08 7.61 -1.25
N GLY A 75 28.92 6.31 -0.94
CA GLY A 75 28.41 5.80 0.33
C GLY A 75 26.93 6.09 0.60
N GLN A 76 26.25 6.82 -0.30
CA GLN A 76 24.84 7.18 -0.17
C GLN A 76 23.95 5.98 -0.47
N VAL A 77 22.92 5.80 0.36
CA VAL A 77 21.92 4.74 0.20
C VAL A 77 20.81 5.27 -0.68
N SER A 78 20.67 4.70 -1.89
CA SER A 78 19.53 5.00 -2.76
C SER A 78 18.37 4.08 -2.43
N TYR A 79 17.26 4.68 -2.02
CA TYR A 79 15.99 3.99 -1.77
C TYR A 79 15.13 3.89 -3.02
N ILE A 80 15.50 4.57 -4.11
CA ILE A 80 14.81 4.55 -5.40
C ILE A 80 15.76 4.05 -6.48
N HIS A 81 15.31 3.10 -7.28
CA HIS A 81 16.02 2.53 -8.41
C HIS A 81 15.88 3.45 -9.61
N GLY A 82 17.00 3.81 -10.23
CA GLY A 82 17.04 4.71 -11.39
C GLY A 82 16.54 4.10 -12.71
N SER A 83 15.95 2.90 -12.68
CA SER A 83 15.43 2.22 -13.88
C SER A 83 13.92 2.07 -13.74
N SER A 84 13.20 2.27 -14.83
CA SER A 84 11.76 2.10 -14.87
C SER A 84 11.31 0.63 -14.79
N GLN A 85 12.20 -0.31 -15.11
CA GLN A 85 11.93 -1.76 -15.14
C GLN A 85 12.22 -2.45 -13.80
N ALA A 86 12.88 -1.76 -12.87
CA ALA A 86 13.31 -2.30 -11.59
C ALA A 86 12.79 -1.45 -10.43
N GLN A 87 12.69 -2.08 -9.26
CA GLN A 87 12.12 -1.49 -8.06
C GLN A 87 12.78 -2.12 -6.83
N PHE A 88 13.13 -1.31 -5.85
CA PHE A 88 13.55 -1.78 -4.53
C PHE A 88 12.36 -2.04 -3.61
N VAL A 89 12.57 -2.87 -2.59
CA VAL A 89 11.52 -3.15 -1.59
C VAL A 89 11.12 -1.86 -0.85
N ALA A 90 12.07 -0.98 -0.52
CA ALA A 90 11.76 0.31 0.11
C ALA A 90 10.81 1.17 -0.74
N GLU A 91 10.95 1.16 -2.07
CA GLU A 91 10.08 1.94 -2.97
C GLU A 91 8.63 1.47 -2.89
N THR A 92 8.38 0.16 -2.82
CA THR A 92 7.01 -0.34 -2.70
C THR A 92 6.34 0.18 -1.43
N HIS A 93 7.07 0.27 -0.31
CA HIS A 93 6.54 0.81 0.95
C HIS A 93 6.21 2.30 0.83
N ILE A 94 7.10 3.07 0.19
CA ILE A 94 6.86 4.50 -0.08
C ILE A 94 5.61 4.66 -0.94
N VAL A 95 5.47 3.89 -2.02
CA VAL A 95 4.30 3.95 -2.92
C VAL A 95 3.01 3.54 -2.19
N ILE A 96 3.03 2.51 -1.34
CA ILE A 96 1.86 2.14 -0.50
C ILE A 96 1.45 3.32 0.37
N LEU A 97 2.40 3.95 1.07
CA LEU A 97 2.10 5.06 1.98
C LEU A 97 1.51 6.26 1.24
N LEU A 98 2.07 6.61 0.08
CA LEU A 98 1.56 7.71 -0.74
C LEU A 98 0.16 7.42 -1.29
N ASN A 99 -0.09 6.20 -1.79
CA ASN A 99 -1.42 5.80 -2.25
C ASN A 99 -2.43 5.76 -1.09
N ALA A 100 -2.02 5.25 0.08
CA ALA A 100 -2.86 5.22 1.27
C ALA A 100 -3.25 6.64 1.71
N ALA A 101 -2.29 7.58 1.70
CA ALA A 101 -2.54 8.98 1.98
C ALA A 101 -3.57 9.56 1.00
N ILE A 102 -3.34 9.46 -0.32
CA ILE A 102 -4.27 9.98 -1.33
C ILE A 102 -5.68 9.39 -1.16
N THR A 103 -5.77 8.08 -0.91
CA THR A 103 -7.05 7.39 -0.72
C THR A 103 -7.76 7.88 0.54
N LEU A 104 -7.02 8.10 1.64
CA LEU A 104 -7.56 8.69 2.86
C LEU A 104 -8.05 10.11 2.62
N GLY A 105 -7.32 10.93 1.86
CA GLY A 105 -7.75 12.26 1.47
C GLY A 105 -9.09 12.24 0.70
N MET A 106 -9.27 11.28 -0.21
CA MET A 106 -10.54 11.09 -0.93
C MET A 106 -11.69 10.63 -0.02
N VAL A 107 -11.42 9.72 0.92
CA VAL A 107 -12.43 9.29 1.91
C VAL A 107 -12.87 10.45 2.80
N LEU A 108 -11.93 11.29 3.27
CA LEU A 108 -12.25 12.48 4.06
C LEU A 108 -13.09 13.49 3.28
N LEU A 109 -12.83 13.67 1.98
CA LEU A 109 -13.66 14.54 1.12
C LEU A 109 -15.08 14.00 0.96
N HIS A 110 -15.23 12.70 0.75
CA HIS A 110 -16.54 12.05 0.68
C HIS A 110 -17.30 12.19 2.01
N GLU A 111 -16.63 11.93 3.13
CA GLU A 111 -17.21 12.07 4.46
C GLU A 111 -17.60 13.53 4.75
N ALA A 112 -16.76 14.50 4.38
CA ALA A 112 -17.11 15.91 4.47
C ALA A 112 -18.37 16.25 3.65
N ALA A 113 -18.56 15.67 2.47
CA ALA A 113 -19.73 15.96 1.64
C ALA A 113 -21.03 15.30 2.16
N THR A 114 -20.94 14.11 2.73
CA THR A 114 -22.11 13.27 3.09
C THR A 114 -22.52 13.36 4.56
N SER A 115 -21.61 13.75 5.45
CA SER A 115 -21.88 13.79 6.88
C SER A 115 -22.67 15.04 7.31
N ASN A 116 -23.62 14.84 8.22
CA ASN A 116 -24.40 15.90 8.86
C ASN A 116 -23.69 16.48 10.09
N MET A 117 -22.39 16.79 9.95
CA MET A 117 -21.62 17.42 11.03
C MET A 117 -21.79 18.93 11.02
N GLU A 118 -21.35 19.56 12.12
CA GLU A 118 -21.24 21.02 12.21
C GLU A 118 -20.40 21.60 11.06
N ILE A 119 -20.82 22.76 10.56
CA ILE A 119 -20.23 23.43 9.39
C ILE A 119 -18.72 23.63 9.55
N GLY A 120 -18.26 23.98 10.76
CA GLY A 120 -16.83 24.15 11.05
C GLY A 120 -16.01 22.87 10.83
N LYS A 121 -16.46 21.75 11.40
CA LYS A 121 -15.80 20.44 11.26
C LYS A 121 -15.79 19.96 9.82
N ARG A 122 -16.93 20.12 9.13
CA ARG A 122 -17.05 19.78 7.70
C ARG A 122 -16.07 20.56 6.83
N ARG A 123 -15.93 21.86 7.08
CA ARG A 123 -14.98 22.72 6.36
C ARG A 123 -13.54 22.28 6.58
N ILE A 124 -13.18 21.95 7.82
CA ILE A 124 -11.83 21.46 8.16
C ILE A 124 -11.54 20.15 7.43
N LEU A 125 -12.47 19.18 7.44
CA LEU A 125 -12.28 17.91 6.74
C LEU A 125 -12.14 18.10 5.22
N CYS A 126 -12.94 18.98 4.63
CA CYS A 126 -12.84 19.28 3.19
C CYS A 126 -11.49 19.90 2.82
N VAL A 127 -11.05 20.91 3.59
CA VAL A 127 -9.73 21.55 3.35
C VAL A 127 -8.59 20.57 3.59
N ALA A 128 -8.65 19.78 4.66
CA ALA A 128 -7.66 18.75 4.96
C ALA A 128 -7.61 17.69 3.85
N GLY A 129 -8.77 17.20 3.39
CA GLY A 129 -8.87 16.23 2.30
C GLY A 129 -8.28 16.76 0.99
N LEU A 130 -8.62 18.00 0.61
CA LEU A 130 -8.07 18.65 -0.59
C LEU A 130 -6.55 18.83 -0.49
N GLY A 131 -6.07 19.31 0.66
CA GLY A 131 -4.63 19.50 0.90
C GLY A 131 -3.87 18.19 0.84
N LEU A 132 -4.43 17.13 1.43
CA LEU A 132 -3.82 15.80 1.45
C LEU A 132 -3.77 15.20 0.05
N VAL A 133 -4.88 15.21 -0.70
CA VAL A 133 -4.89 14.73 -2.09
C VAL A 133 -3.91 15.53 -2.95
N GLY A 134 -3.97 16.87 -2.91
CA GLY A 134 -3.12 17.72 -3.75
C GLY A 134 -1.62 17.55 -3.45
N PHE A 135 -1.25 17.52 -2.17
CA PHE A 135 0.15 17.40 -1.75
C PHE A 135 0.72 16.01 -2.06
N PHE A 136 0.06 14.94 -1.62
CA PHE A 136 0.59 13.59 -1.79
C PHE A 136 0.52 13.11 -3.24
N PHE A 137 -0.48 13.55 -4.02
CA PHE A 137 -0.51 13.31 -5.45
C PHE A 137 0.66 13.99 -6.16
N SER A 138 1.00 15.23 -5.76
CA SER A 138 2.18 15.90 -6.30
C SER A 138 3.48 15.17 -5.98
N LEU A 139 3.63 14.65 -4.75
CA LEU A 139 4.81 13.87 -4.37
C LEU A 139 4.92 12.57 -5.19
N MET A 140 3.79 11.87 -5.38
CA MET A 140 3.75 10.67 -6.20
C MET A 140 4.21 10.97 -7.64
N LEU A 141 3.72 12.06 -8.22
CA LEU A 141 4.05 12.46 -9.59
C LEU A 141 5.52 12.91 -9.73
N SER A 142 6.09 13.57 -8.71
CA SER A 142 7.52 13.90 -8.67
C SER A 142 8.41 12.64 -8.63
N ILE A 143 8.08 11.65 -7.79
CA ILE A 143 8.81 10.37 -7.75
C ILE A 143 8.69 9.62 -9.09
N PHE A 144 7.49 9.63 -9.68
CA PHE A 144 7.27 9.03 -11.00
C PHE A 144 8.15 9.67 -12.07
N ARG A 145 8.22 11.01 -12.09
CA ARG A 145 9.07 11.77 -13.02
C ARG A 145 10.56 11.53 -12.79
N ALA A 146 10.99 11.39 -11.53
CA ALA A 146 12.37 11.04 -11.21
C ALA A 146 12.78 9.68 -11.81
N LYS A 147 11.83 8.73 -11.94
CA LYS A 147 12.05 7.42 -12.56
C LYS A 147 11.84 7.43 -14.09
N TYR A 148 11.02 8.33 -14.61
CA TYR A 148 10.75 8.52 -16.04
C TYR A 148 11.21 9.90 -16.50
N HIS A 149 12.47 10.01 -16.89
CA HIS A 149 13.09 11.28 -17.32
C HIS A 149 12.40 11.95 -18.53
N GLY A 150 11.65 11.20 -19.34
CA GLY A 150 10.88 11.73 -20.47
C GLY A 150 9.53 12.33 -20.09
N TYR A 151 9.11 12.30 -18.82
CA TYR A 151 7.80 12.80 -18.40
C TYR A 151 7.82 14.34 -18.19
N PRO A 152 7.06 15.12 -19.00
CA PRO A 152 7.18 16.57 -19.02
C PRO A 152 6.29 17.30 -17.99
N TYR A 153 5.30 16.62 -17.40
CA TYR A 153 4.30 17.25 -16.54
C TYR A 153 4.73 17.22 -15.06
N SER A 154 4.39 18.29 -14.34
CA SER A 154 4.52 18.40 -12.87
C SER A 154 3.26 19.08 -12.33
N PHE A 155 2.85 18.76 -11.10
CA PHE A 155 1.66 19.35 -10.50
C PHE A 155 2.00 20.56 -9.62
N LEU A 156 2.52 20.33 -8.40
CA LEU A 156 2.89 21.39 -7.45
C LEU A 156 4.39 21.36 -7.08
N ILE A 157 4.98 20.17 -7.06
CA ILE A 157 6.37 19.91 -6.70
C ILE A 157 7.00 19.21 -7.89
N SER A 158 8.16 19.73 -8.31
CA SER A 158 9.01 19.14 -9.37
C SER A 158 9.92 18.10 -8.75
#